data_AF-A0A848ICT2-F1
#
_entry.id   AF-A0A848ICT2-F1
#
_cell.length_a   1.000
_cell.length_b   1.000
_cell.length_c   1.000
_cell.angle_alpha   90.00
_cell.angle_beta   90.00
_cell.angle_gamma   90.00
#
_symmetry.space_group_name_H-M   'P 1'
#
loop_
_entity.id
_entity.type
_entity.pdbx_description
1 polymer ?
#
loop_
_entity_poly.entity_id
_entity_poly.type
_entity_poly.pdbx_seq_one_letter_code
_entity_poly.pdbx_strand_id
1 'polypeptide(L)'
;MRLGQHKPSTDQALVIENPPRAVRVQRSKQTTYIKASCDVGGAICFVRAGASGQSSRLVRTFQLIPPEPFGDGIVVFGLRGAALERLRNDDALAEAIGALLKAGARLTLQKNKLVASVGNAKATESKEALSFYVGSAATRIEKLIGPSANDATGTDRLTLPYVLYSTVSALIFGTCLGILESSLKPLTIAAYSLALGFVFAGAAVVFVIPAHLRKNALGGAVAFNAVVSALIGSIFLGSSFAMIGNTYVGEKLLNAQEVLMEGTIVLTHGKHTSCWLYPDHPSSSLVQGVSFGRLPLKCSEVHYHDDPTPRLYDVELNPGLLGAPFVQSIRAAEAAQVE
;
A
#
# COMPACT_ATOMS: atom_id res chain seq x y z
N MET A 1 53.09 36.38 42.28
CA MET A 1 52.89 36.87 40.89
C MET A 1 54.13 36.46 40.09
N ARG A 2 54.13 35.78 38.96
CA ARG A 2 53.14 35.23 38.03
C ARG A 2 53.72 33.91 37.50
N LEU A 3 52.84 32.94 37.26
CA LEU A 3 53.15 31.67 36.59
C LEU A 3 53.74 31.93 35.20
N GLY A 4 54.88 31.30 34.91
CA GLY A 4 55.35 31.07 33.56
C GLY A 4 54.45 30.00 32.92
N GLN A 5 53.60 30.43 32.00
CA GLN A 5 52.72 29.58 31.21
C GLN A 5 53.57 28.60 30.39
N HIS A 6 53.51 27.32 30.74
CA HIS A 6 53.74 26.25 29.77
C HIS A 6 52.65 26.36 28.71
N LYS A 7 53.05 26.79 27.52
CA LYS A 7 52.26 26.74 26.30
C LYS A 7 52.17 25.27 25.89
N PRO A 8 51.00 24.60 25.91
CA PRO A 8 50.88 23.27 25.36
C PRO A 8 51.02 23.39 23.84
N SER A 9 51.93 22.61 23.27
CA SER A 9 52.09 22.46 21.83
C SER A 9 50.81 21.88 21.22
N THR A 10 50.21 22.69 20.37
CA THR A 10 49.62 22.36 19.06
C THR A 10 49.41 20.87 18.74
N ASP A 11 48.15 20.56 18.48
CA ASP A 11 47.69 19.59 17.47
C ASP A 11 48.14 18.14 17.62
N GLN A 12 47.60 17.46 18.62
CA GLN A 12 47.07 16.12 18.35
C GLN A 12 45.79 16.27 17.52
N ALA A 13 45.97 16.56 16.23
CA ALA A 13 44.96 16.25 15.24
C ALA A 13 44.73 14.74 15.34
N LEU A 14 43.60 14.36 15.94
CA LEU A 14 42.99 13.05 15.74
C LEU A 14 42.95 12.86 14.22
N VAL A 15 43.90 12.07 13.71
CA VAL A 15 43.89 11.64 12.32
C VAL A 15 42.66 10.76 12.22
N ILE A 16 41.54 11.37 11.80
CA ILE A 16 40.34 10.65 11.40
C ILE A 16 40.79 9.86 10.17
N GLU A 17 41.25 8.64 10.40
CA GLU A 17 41.96 7.80 9.43
C GLU A 17 41.14 7.56 8.16
N ASN A 18 39.83 7.81 8.20
CA ASN A 18 39.01 8.05 7.01
C ASN A 18 37.87 9.05 7.35
N PRO A 19 37.83 10.26 6.76
CA PRO A 19 36.72 11.19 6.99
C PRO A 19 35.38 10.57 6.58
N PRO A 20 34.26 10.97 7.21
CA PRO A 20 32.93 10.53 6.81
C PRO A 20 32.68 10.78 5.33
N ARG A 21 32.05 9.83 4.62
CA ARG A 21 31.63 10.04 3.24
C ARG A 21 30.70 11.25 3.14
N ALA A 22 30.86 12.05 2.08
CA ALA A 22 29.92 13.10 1.75
C ALA A 22 28.51 12.52 1.54
N VAL A 23 27.50 13.21 2.06
CA VAL A 23 26.10 12.78 1.97
C VAL A 23 25.28 13.71 1.09
N ARG A 24 24.29 13.15 0.41
CA ARG A 24 23.23 13.87 -0.30
C ARG A 24 21.92 13.70 0.45
N VAL A 25 21.30 14.82 0.80
CA VAL A 25 19.99 14.84 1.47
C VAL A 25 18.90 15.17 0.46
N GLN A 26 17.85 14.34 0.42
CA GLN A 26 16.69 14.51 -0.45
C GLN A 26 15.40 14.41 0.38
N ARG A 27 14.60 15.48 0.38
CA ARG A 27 13.31 15.52 1.08
C ARG A 27 12.18 15.10 0.15
N SER A 28 11.29 14.24 0.65
CA SER A 28 10.00 13.86 0.05
C SER A 28 8.85 14.40 0.91
N LYS A 29 7.59 14.15 0.51
CA LYS A 29 6.39 14.66 1.18
C LYS A 29 6.38 14.35 2.69
N GLN A 30 6.76 13.13 3.09
CA GLN A 30 6.72 12.68 4.49
C GLN A 30 8.08 12.18 5.02
N THR A 31 9.04 11.91 4.14
CA THR A 31 10.30 11.23 4.47
C THR A 31 11.49 11.97 3.88
N THR A 32 12.57 12.07 4.64
CA THR A 32 13.88 12.53 4.15
C THR A 32 14.79 11.32 3.95
N TYR A 33 15.47 11.31 2.82
CA TYR A 33 16.47 10.32 2.45
C TYR A 33 17.86 10.95 2.52
N ILE A 34 18.72 10.40 3.37
CA ILE A 34 20.13 10.79 3.49
C ILE A 34 20.95 9.68 2.84
N LYS A 35 21.74 10.00 1.81
CA LYS A 35 22.41 9.02 0.95
C LYS A 35 23.92 9.26 0.97
N ALA A 36 24.70 8.22 1.27
CA ALA A 36 26.15 8.19 1.08
C ALA A 36 26.52 7.18 -0.02
N SER A 37 27.60 7.44 -0.75
CA SER A 37 28.25 6.40 -1.57
C SER A 37 28.94 5.40 -0.65
N CYS A 38 28.90 4.12 -1.03
CA CYS A 38 29.56 3.04 -0.30
C CYS A 38 29.95 1.98 -1.33
N ASP A 39 31.25 1.78 -1.58
CA ASP A 39 31.73 0.92 -2.67
C ASP A 39 31.70 -0.59 -2.31
N VAL A 40 30.60 -1.01 -1.67
CA VAL A 40 30.31 -2.40 -1.32
C VAL A 40 29.10 -2.86 -2.10
N GLY A 41 29.29 -3.78 -3.04
CA GLY A 41 28.19 -4.38 -3.80
C GLY A 41 27.25 -5.21 -2.92
N GLY A 42 25.97 -5.25 -3.29
CA GLY A 42 24.96 -6.10 -2.65
C GLY A 42 23.88 -5.31 -1.91
N ALA A 43 23.25 -5.98 -0.94
CA ALA A 43 22.06 -5.47 -0.27
C ALA A 43 22.03 -5.81 1.22
N ILE A 44 21.99 -4.79 2.09
CA ILE A 44 21.97 -4.92 3.55
C ILE A 44 20.87 -4.02 4.11
N CYS A 45 20.13 -4.46 5.11
CA CYS A 45 19.13 -3.62 5.77
C CYS A 45 19.18 -3.77 7.29
N PHE A 46 19.40 -2.66 8.01
CA PHE A 46 19.37 -2.60 9.47
C PHE A 46 18.05 -2.00 9.95
N VAL A 47 17.42 -2.66 10.92
CA VAL A 47 16.16 -2.24 11.52
C VAL A 47 16.12 -2.57 13.01
N ARG A 48 15.30 -1.86 13.78
CA ARG A 48 15.07 -2.17 15.20
C ARG A 48 14.14 -3.37 15.36
N ALA A 49 14.48 -4.31 16.24
CA ALA A 49 13.76 -5.55 16.50
C ALA A 49 12.29 -5.33 16.94
N GLY A 50 11.99 -4.26 17.68
CA GLY A 50 10.62 -3.91 18.07
C GLY A 50 9.69 -3.58 16.89
N ALA A 51 10.22 -3.02 15.80
CA ALA A 51 9.49 -2.84 14.55
C ALA A 51 9.42 -4.13 13.71
N SER A 52 10.15 -5.18 14.11
CA SER A 52 10.26 -6.45 13.38
C SER A 52 9.30 -7.54 13.88
N GLY A 53 8.53 -7.32 14.95
CA GLY A 53 7.67 -8.38 15.53
C GLY A 53 6.62 -8.94 14.56
N GLN A 54 6.06 -8.10 13.68
CA GLN A 54 5.15 -8.54 12.62
C GLN A 54 5.90 -9.19 11.44
N SER A 55 7.02 -8.60 11.03
CA SER A 55 7.87 -9.14 9.98
C SER A 55 8.51 -10.48 10.35
N SER A 56 8.84 -10.72 11.62
CA SER A 56 9.49 -11.95 12.09
C SER A 56 8.54 -13.15 12.03
N ARG A 57 7.24 -12.94 12.31
CA ARG A 57 6.20 -13.95 12.09
C ARG A 57 6.11 -14.30 10.61
N LEU A 58 6.02 -13.30 9.73
CA LEU A 58 5.96 -13.52 8.28
C LEU A 58 7.21 -14.18 7.71
N VAL A 59 8.40 -13.84 8.24
CA VAL A 59 9.66 -14.50 7.91
C VAL A 59 9.58 -16.00 8.20
N ARG A 60 9.03 -16.39 9.36
CA ARG A 60 8.83 -17.80 9.71
C ARG A 60 7.78 -18.46 8.82
N THR A 61 6.60 -17.85 8.69
CA THR A 61 5.48 -18.37 7.90
C THR A 61 5.88 -18.62 6.45
N PHE A 62 6.59 -17.66 5.85
CA PHE A 62 7.02 -17.75 4.45
C PHE A 62 8.40 -18.39 4.30
N GLN A 63 9.02 -18.93 5.35
CA GLN A 63 10.36 -19.53 5.31
C GLN A 63 11.39 -18.62 4.61
N LEU A 64 11.34 -17.32 4.91
CA LEU A 64 12.30 -16.35 4.41
C LEU A 64 13.61 -16.46 5.19
N ILE A 65 14.68 -15.93 4.61
CA ILE A 65 15.97 -15.75 5.28
C ILE A 65 15.75 -14.95 6.59
N PRO A 66 15.95 -15.56 7.78
CA PRO A 66 15.80 -14.84 9.03
C PRO A 66 16.84 -13.72 9.15
N PRO A 67 16.47 -12.60 9.80
CA PRO A 67 17.44 -11.57 10.15
C PRO A 67 18.36 -12.08 11.25
N GLU A 68 19.59 -11.61 11.25
CA GLU A 68 20.57 -11.86 12.31
C GLU A 68 20.57 -10.69 13.30
N PRO A 69 20.88 -10.92 14.59
CA PRO A 69 21.07 -9.83 15.54
C PRO A 69 22.26 -8.96 15.13
N PHE A 70 22.31 -7.72 15.57
CA PHE A 70 23.48 -6.84 15.36
C PHE A 70 24.00 -6.30 16.70
N GLY A 71 23.10 -5.98 17.63
CA GLY A 71 23.40 -5.45 18.97
C GLY A 71 22.28 -4.51 19.40
N ASP A 72 22.09 -4.26 20.71
CA ASP A 72 21.13 -3.25 21.23
C ASP A 72 19.71 -3.32 20.64
N GLY A 73 19.18 -4.52 20.42
CA GLY A 73 17.86 -4.72 19.83
C GLY A 73 17.77 -4.32 18.35
N ILE A 74 18.89 -4.30 17.63
CA ILE A 74 19.00 -4.10 16.19
C ILE A 74 19.16 -5.45 15.52
N VAL A 75 18.50 -5.62 14.38
CA VAL A 75 18.63 -6.79 13.52
C VAL A 75 19.02 -6.37 12.11
N VAL A 76 19.71 -7.27 11.40
CA VAL A 76 20.18 -7.06 10.04
C VAL A 76 19.65 -8.14 9.10
N PHE A 77 19.25 -7.70 7.90
CA PHE A 77 18.92 -8.58 6.78
C PHE A 77 20.02 -8.51 5.73
N GLY A 78 20.27 -9.62 5.04
CA GLY A 78 21.25 -9.71 3.94
C GLY A 78 22.70 -9.96 4.37
N LEU A 79 23.00 -9.98 5.66
CA LEU A 79 24.34 -10.30 6.20
C LEU A 79 24.30 -11.48 7.15
N ARG A 80 25.36 -12.30 7.11
CA ARG A 80 25.54 -13.47 7.98
C ARG A 80 27.01 -13.77 8.25
N GLY A 81 27.27 -14.55 9.29
CA GLY A 81 28.57 -15.16 9.58
C GLY A 81 29.70 -14.13 9.80
N ALA A 82 30.90 -14.45 9.31
CA ALA A 82 32.10 -13.67 9.58
C ALA A 82 32.00 -12.19 9.17
N ALA A 83 31.29 -11.88 8.07
CA ALA A 83 31.09 -10.49 7.64
C ALA A 83 30.25 -9.69 8.64
N LEU A 84 29.25 -10.33 9.24
CA LEU A 84 28.44 -9.70 10.28
C LEU A 84 29.24 -9.45 11.56
N GLU A 85 30.01 -10.45 12.02
CA GLU A 85 30.82 -10.29 13.24
C GLU A 85 31.86 -9.17 13.10
N ARG A 86 32.47 -9.00 11.92
CA ARG A 86 33.39 -7.87 11.66
C ARG A 86 32.71 -6.51 11.84
N LEU A 87 31.46 -6.37 11.39
CA LEU A 87 30.70 -5.13 11.56
C LEU A 87 30.25 -4.92 13.01
N ARG A 88 29.88 -5.99 13.72
CA ARG A 88 29.47 -5.91 15.12
C ARG A 88 30.62 -5.50 16.03
N ASN A 89 31.84 -5.97 15.73
CA ASN A 89 33.03 -5.68 16.52
C ASN A 89 33.60 -4.26 16.28
N ASP A 90 32.98 -3.46 15.40
CA ASP A 90 33.37 -2.07 15.19
C ASP A 90 32.45 -1.14 15.99
N ASP A 91 32.94 -0.67 17.15
CA ASP A 91 32.18 0.12 18.12
C ASP A 91 31.58 1.39 17.51
N ALA A 92 32.34 2.07 16.66
CA ALA A 92 31.90 3.33 16.06
C ALA A 92 30.87 3.11 14.93
N LEU A 93 30.90 1.97 14.22
CA LEU A 93 29.82 1.57 13.34
C LEU A 93 28.56 1.22 14.15
N ALA A 94 28.72 0.48 15.25
CA ALA A 94 27.60 0.12 16.12
C ALA A 94 26.93 1.37 16.70
N GLU A 95 27.71 2.34 17.15
CA GLU A 95 27.24 3.65 17.62
C GLU A 95 26.49 4.41 16.51
N ALA A 96 27.07 4.50 15.31
CA ALA A 96 26.45 5.21 14.19
C ALA A 96 25.11 4.59 13.78
N ILE A 97 25.04 3.26 13.63
CA ILE A 97 23.80 2.54 13.31
C ILE A 97 22.80 2.70 14.46
N GLY A 98 23.25 2.57 15.71
CA GLY A 98 22.43 2.74 16.90
C GLY A 98 21.79 4.13 16.97
N ALA A 99 22.55 5.19 16.72
CA ALA A 99 22.08 6.57 16.69
C ALA A 99 21.03 6.80 15.59
N LEU A 100 21.30 6.31 14.38
CA LEU A 100 20.37 6.40 13.24
C LEU A 100 19.03 5.71 13.55
N LEU A 101 19.08 4.47 14.04
CA LEU A 101 17.87 3.71 14.36
C LEU A 101 17.13 4.27 15.60
N LYS A 102 17.85 4.87 16.57
CA LYS A 102 17.24 5.62 17.70
C LYS A 102 16.46 6.84 17.23
N ALA A 103 16.93 7.52 16.18
CA ALA A 103 16.22 8.62 15.53
C ALA A 103 15.01 8.14 14.67
N GLY A 104 14.72 6.84 14.64
CA GLY A 104 13.66 6.26 13.84
C GLY A 104 14.00 6.14 12.36
N ALA A 105 15.28 6.26 11.98
CA ALA A 105 15.70 6.00 10.62
C ALA A 105 15.66 4.50 10.32
N ARG A 106 15.54 4.15 9.04
CA ARG A 106 15.83 2.82 8.51
C ARG A 106 17.06 2.94 7.62
N LEU A 107 18.07 2.10 7.86
CA LEU A 107 19.35 2.14 7.15
C LEU A 107 19.44 0.96 6.18
N THR A 108 19.67 1.24 4.90
CA THR A 108 19.74 0.21 3.85
C THR A 108 20.90 0.49 2.91
N LEU A 109 21.79 -0.50 2.72
CA LEU A 109 22.76 -0.52 1.64
C LEU A 109 22.11 -1.15 0.41
N GLN A 110 22.20 -0.50 -0.73
CA GLN A 110 21.76 -1.05 -2.01
C GLN A 110 22.75 -0.71 -3.12
N LYS A 111 23.21 -1.74 -3.84
CA LYS A 111 24.25 -1.60 -4.86
C LYS A 111 25.48 -0.97 -4.21
N ASN A 112 25.72 0.34 -4.41
CA ASN A 112 26.87 1.04 -3.87
C ASN A 112 26.45 2.31 -3.09
N LYS A 113 25.25 2.31 -2.49
CA LYS A 113 24.70 3.47 -1.79
C LYS A 113 24.07 3.07 -0.47
N LEU A 114 24.52 3.71 0.59
CA LEU A 114 23.91 3.59 1.91
C LEU A 114 22.85 4.69 2.06
N VAL A 115 21.61 4.30 2.33
CA VAL A 115 20.47 5.19 2.43
C VAL A 115 19.83 5.08 3.81
N ALA A 116 19.74 6.19 4.52
CA ALA A 116 18.90 6.33 5.70
C ALA A 116 17.58 7.03 5.33
N SER A 117 16.44 6.38 5.58
CA SER A 117 15.12 6.98 5.44
C SER A 117 14.55 7.32 6.82
N VAL A 118 14.19 8.59 7.04
CA VAL A 118 13.71 9.10 8.34
C VAL A 118 12.55 10.08 8.13
N GLY A 119 11.62 10.18 9.08
CA GLY A 119 10.52 11.13 9.02
C GLY A 119 10.99 12.59 8.98
N ASN A 120 10.28 13.46 8.25
CA ASN A 120 10.69 14.85 8.01
C ASN A 120 10.95 15.67 9.28
N ALA A 121 10.15 15.49 10.34
CA ALA A 121 10.33 16.23 11.60
C ALA A 121 11.69 15.92 12.23
N LYS A 122 11.98 14.62 12.42
CA LYS A 122 13.25 14.14 12.99
C LYS A 122 14.46 14.47 12.10
N ALA A 123 14.28 14.44 10.79
CA ALA A 123 15.33 14.81 9.84
C ALA A 123 15.75 16.29 9.97
N THR A 124 14.80 17.17 10.30
CA THR A 124 15.05 18.61 10.42
C THR A 124 15.74 18.93 11.75
N GLU A 125 15.33 18.28 12.84
CA GLU A 125 15.91 18.48 14.19
C GLU A 125 17.38 18.07 14.28
N SER A 126 17.80 17.03 13.55
CA SER A 126 19.14 16.41 13.72
C SER A 126 19.87 16.17 12.41
N LYS A 127 19.66 17.04 11.41
CA LYS A 127 20.18 16.85 10.04
C LYS A 127 21.68 16.59 10.00
N GLU A 128 22.48 17.40 10.70
CA GLU A 128 23.94 17.32 10.68
C GLU A 128 24.45 16.03 11.33
N ALA A 129 23.91 15.69 12.51
CA ALA A 129 24.25 14.45 13.20
C ALA A 129 23.88 13.21 12.36
N LEU A 130 22.67 13.16 11.79
CA LEU A 130 22.24 12.06 10.92
C LEU A 130 23.11 11.95 9.67
N SER A 131 23.51 13.08 9.09
CA SER A 131 24.42 13.15 7.94
C SER A 131 25.80 12.57 8.28
N PHE A 132 26.36 12.97 9.43
CA PHE A 132 27.61 12.45 9.94
C PHE A 132 27.56 10.93 10.16
N TYR A 133 26.52 10.43 10.85
CA TYR A 133 26.39 9.00 11.11
C TYR A 133 26.21 8.17 9.85
N VAL A 134 25.46 8.65 8.84
CA VAL A 134 25.34 7.96 7.55
C VAL A 134 26.69 7.93 6.82
N GLY A 135 27.41 9.05 6.79
CA GLY A 135 28.74 9.12 6.18
C GLY A 135 29.75 8.20 6.87
N SER A 136 29.77 8.19 8.20
CA SER A 136 30.63 7.32 9.02
C SER A 136 30.31 5.85 8.81
N ALA A 137 29.03 5.48 8.85
CA ALA A 137 28.58 4.11 8.61
C ALA A 137 28.98 3.61 7.22
N ALA A 138 28.84 4.44 6.17
CA ALA A 138 29.24 4.08 4.82
C ALA A 138 30.75 3.80 4.71
N THR A 139 31.59 4.69 5.26
CA THR A 139 33.04 4.52 5.29
C THR A 139 33.45 3.23 6.00
N ARG A 140 32.84 2.94 7.16
CA ARG A 140 33.19 1.78 8.00
C ARG A 140 32.72 0.47 7.37
N ILE A 141 31.50 0.43 6.83
CA ILE A 141 30.99 -0.73 6.09
C ILE A 141 31.93 -1.09 4.93
N GLU A 142 32.39 -0.09 4.18
CA GLU A 142 33.32 -0.28 3.07
C GLU A 142 34.68 -0.85 3.53
N LYS A 143 35.24 -0.31 4.61
CA LYS A 143 36.50 -0.80 5.19
C LYS A 143 36.40 -2.26 5.67
N LEU A 144 35.24 -2.70 6.17
CA LEU A 144 35.10 -3.97 6.88
C LEU A 144 34.59 -5.14 6.03
N ILE A 145 33.76 -4.87 5.02
CA ILE A 145 33.15 -5.92 4.18
C ILE A 145 34.00 -6.25 2.95
N GLY A 146 34.68 -5.25 2.38
CA GLY A 146 35.34 -5.38 1.07
C GLY A 146 34.36 -5.15 -0.09
N PRO A 147 34.65 -5.65 -1.32
CA PRO A 147 33.97 -5.21 -2.54
C PRO A 147 32.52 -5.69 -2.70
N SER A 148 32.10 -6.74 -1.99
CA SER A 148 30.73 -7.27 -2.05
C SER A 148 30.29 -7.87 -0.72
N ALA A 149 29.09 -7.52 -0.28
CA ALA A 149 28.41 -8.11 0.88
C ALA A 149 27.62 -9.38 0.51
N ASN A 150 27.01 -9.40 -0.68
CA ASN A 150 26.23 -10.51 -1.23
C ASN A 150 25.83 -10.22 -2.70
N ASP A 151 25.39 -11.25 -3.42
CA ASP A 151 24.88 -11.12 -4.80
C ASP A 151 23.41 -10.65 -4.87
N ALA A 152 22.85 -10.11 -3.78
CA ALA A 152 21.40 -9.91 -3.65
C ALA A 152 20.92 -8.52 -4.09
N THR A 153 19.65 -8.46 -4.47
CA THR A 153 18.94 -7.25 -4.89
C THR A 153 18.38 -6.45 -3.70
N GLY A 154 18.49 -5.12 -3.79
CA GLY A 154 18.04 -4.16 -2.78
C GLY A 154 16.52 -4.11 -2.54
N THR A 155 16.09 -3.47 -1.44
CA THR A 155 14.68 -3.40 -1.03
C THR A 155 13.79 -2.59 -1.97
N ASP A 156 14.31 -1.55 -2.62
CA ASP A 156 13.49 -0.64 -3.44
C ASP A 156 12.95 -1.33 -4.69
N ARG A 157 13.71 -2.29 -5.24
CA ARG A 157 13.25 -3.16 -6.33
C ARG A 157 12.16 -4.13 -5.89
N LEU A 158 12.08 -4.44 -4.59
CA LEU A 158 11.12 -5.37 -4.04
C LEU A 158 9.84 -4.68 -3.58
N THR A 159 9.89 -3.46 -3.04
CA THR A 159 8.70 -2.75 -2.55
C THR A 159 7.88 -2.14 -3.68
N LEU A 160 8.52 -1.58 -4.70
CA LEU A 160 7.88 -0.92 -5.83
C LEU A 160 6.77 -1.76 -6.51
N PRO A 161 6.99 -3.03 -6.91
CA PRO A 161 5.96 -3.81 -7.60
C PRO A 161 4.69 -4.01 -6.76
N TYR A 162 4.81 -4.20 -5.43
CA TYR A 162 3.64 -4.38 -4.57
C TYR A 162 2.86 -3.08 -4.36
N VAL A 163 3.58 -1.95 -4.25
CA VAL A 163 2.93 -0.62 -4.20
C VAL A 163 2.21 -0.34 -5.52
N LEU A 164 2.87 -0.58 -6.66
CA LEU A 164 2.25 -0.42 -7.98
C LEU A 164 1.01 -1.30 -8.13
N TYR A 165 1.08 -2.57 -7.72
CA TYR A 165 -0.09 -3.45 -7.72
C TYR A 165 -1.27 -2.87 -6.94
N SER A 166 -1.03 -2.37 -5.73
CA SER A 166 -2.08 -1.73 -4.93
C SER A 166 -2.61 -0.44 -5.56
N THR A 167 -1.74 0.40 -6.11
CA THR A 167 -2.13 1.67 -6.74
C THR A 167 -2.91 1.45 -8.02
N VAL A 168 -2.46 0.53 -8.88
CA VAL A 168 -3.16 0.17 -10.12
C VAL A 168 -4.53 -0.41 -9.79
N SER A 169 -4.62 -1.32 -8.82
CA SER A 169 -5.91 -1.88 -8.40
C SER A 169 -6.86 -0.80 -7.88
N ALA A 170 -6.36 0.14 -7.08
CA ALA A 170 -7.15 1.26 -6.58
C ALA A 170 -7.58 2.22 -7.71
N LEU A 171 -6.71 2.45 -8.70
CA LEU A 171 -7.05 3.25 -9.88
C LEU A 171 -8.15 2.58 -10.71
N ILE A 172 -8.01 1.27 -10.99
CA ILE A 172 -9.03 0.49 -11.69
C ILE A 172 -10.35 0.59 -10.94
N PHE A 173 -10.35 0.37 -9.63
CA PHE A 173 -11.54 0.53 -8.80
C PHE A 173 -12.15 1.93 -8.88
N GLY A 174 -11.33 2.97 -8.78
CA GLY A 174 -11.77 4.36 -8.95
C GLY A 174 -12.37 4.63 -10.33
N THR A 175 -11.78 4.09 -11.40
CA THR A 175 -12.33 4.21 -12.76
C THR A 175 -13.64 3.45 -12.90
N CYS A 176 -13.77 2.26 -12.31
CA CYS A 176 -15.04 1.53 -12.30
C CYS A 176 -16.15 2.34 -11.62
N LEU A 177 -15.85 3.05 -10.53
CA LEU A 177 -16.82 3.95 -9.88
C LEU A 177 -17.19 5.18 -10.72
N GLY A 178 -16.33 5.61 -11.66
CA GLY A 178 -16.60 6.76 -12.53
C GLY A 178 -17.24 6.40 -13.87
N ILE A 179 -16.99 5.19 -14.39
CA ILE A 179 -17.46 4.71 -15.69
C ILE A 179 -18.76 3.91 -15.55
N LEU A 180 -18.86 3.07 -14.53
CA LEU A 180 -20.11 2.37 -14.25
C LEU A 180 -21.05 3.39 -13.61
N GLU A 181 -22.03 3.84 -14.38
CA GLU A 181 -23.03 4.81 -13.95
C GLU A 181 -23.69 4.32 -12.64
N SER A 182 -24.06 5.29 -11.78
CA SER A 182 -24.37 5.12 -10.35
C SER A 182 -25.55 4.22 -10.00
N SER A 183 -26.09 3.43 -10.94
CA SER A 183 -27.19 2.50 -10.68
C SER A 183 -26.76 1.25 -9.89
N LEU A 184 -25.56 1.18 -9.29
CA LEU A 184 -25.01 -0.11 -8.85
C LEU A 184 -24.10 -0.02 -7.61
N LYS A 185 -24.73 0.00 -6.43
CA LYS A 185 -24.18 -0.72 -5.27
C LYS A 185 -25.30 -1.49 -4.57
N PRO A 186 -25.81 -2.58 -5.17
CA PRO A 186 -26.58 -3.50 -4.38
C PRO A 186 -25.61 -4.12 -3.37
N LEU A 187 -25.97 -4.01 -2.08
CA LEU A 187 -25.25 -4.58 -0.95
C LEU A 187 -24.90 -6.08 -1.18
N THR A 188 -25.62 -6.74 -2.10
CA THR A 188 -25.44 -8.12 -2.55
C THR A 188 -24.13 -8.38 -3.32
N ILE A 189 -23.55 -7.40 -4.04
CA ILE A 189 -22.24 -7.58 -4.69
C ILE A 189 -21.11 -7.58 -3.67
N ALA A 190 -21.32 -7.05 -2.46
CA ALA A 190 -20.29 -7.00 -1.43
C ALA A 190 -19.77 -8.42 -1.08
N ALA A 191 -20.65 -9.42 -1.06
CA ALA A 191 -20.26 -10.81 -0.80
C ALA A 191 -19.32 -11.35 -1.91
N TYR A 192 -19.67 -11.14 -3.19
CA TYR A 192 -18.84 -11.55 -4.32
C TYR A 192 -17.51 -10.78 -4.40
N SER A 193 -17.55 -9.47 -4.15
CA SER A 193 -16.34 -8.62 -4.07
C SER A 193 -15.39 -9.09 -2.99
N LEU A 194 -15.92 -9.42 -1.80
CA LEU A 194 -15.13 -9.97 -0.70
C LEU A 194 -14.59 -11.36 -1.05
N ALA A 195 -15.42 -12.25 -1.60
CA ALA A 195 -15.00 -13.59 -1.99
C ALA A 195 -13.86 -13.54 -3.02
N LEU A 196 -14.00 -12.75 -4.10
CA LEU A 196 -12.95 -12.55 -5.09
C LEU A 196 -11.72 -11.88 -4.49
N GLY A 197 -11.92 -10.87 -3.64
CA GLY A 197 -10.83 -10.22 -2.91
C GLY A 197 -10.04 -11.19 -2.05
N PHE A 198 -10.71 -12.12 -1.36
CA PHE A 198 -10.07 -13.19 -0.58
C PHE A 198 -9.36 -14.21 -1.47
N VAL A 199 -9.92 -14.57 -2.62
CA VAL A 199 -9.25 -15.48 -3.58
C VAL A 199 -7.97 -14.84 -4.10
N PHE A 200 -8.01 -13.59 -4.55
CA PHE A 200 -6.81 -12.86 -5.00
C PHE A 200 -5.79 -12.67 -3.88
N ALA A 201 -6.26 -12.29 -2.68
CA ALA A 201 -5.40 -12.16 -1.50
C ALA A 201 -4.75 -13.50 -1.13
N GLY A 202 -5.51 -14.58 -1.13
CA GLY A 202 -5.03 -15.94 -0.88
C GLY A 202 -3.98 -16.35 -1.90
N ALA A 203 -4.26 -16.17 -3.19
CA ALA A 203 -3.31 -16.45 -4.27
C ALA A 203 -2.01 -15.64 -4.10
N ALA A 204 -2.12 -14.34 -3.81
CA ALA A 204 -0.97 -13.47 -3.64
C ALA A 204 -0.16 -13.83 -2.39
N VAL A 205 -0.80 -14.01 -1.24
CA VAL A 205 -0.14 -14.22 0.06
C VAL A 205 0.41 -15.64 0.20
N VAL A 206 -0.27 -16.65 -0.34
CA VAL A 206 0.16 -18.06 -0.21
C VAL A 206 1.18 -18.43 -1.28
N PHE A 207 1.04 -17.95 -2.52
CA PHE A 207 1.88 -18.40 -3.63
C PHE A 207 2.84 -17.32 -4.14
N VAL A 208 2.34 -16.14 -4.51
CA VAL A 208 3.13 -15.13 -5.22
C VAL A 208 4.19 -14.48 -4.32
N ILE A 209 3.78 -14.01 -3.13
CA ILE A 209 4.66 -13.30 -2.20
C ILE A 209 5.79 -14.23 -1.73
N PRO A 210 5.54 -15.44 -1.21
CA PRO A 210 6.61 -16.30 -0.72
C PRO A 210 7.57 -16.71 -1.84
N ALA A 211 7.03 -17.08 -3.02
CA ALA A 211 7.87 -17.49 -4.16
C ALA A 211 8.80 -16.37 -4.64
N HIS A 212 8.34 -15.12 -4.62
CA HIS A 212 9.15 -13.96 -5.01
C HIS A 212 10.12 -13.54 -3.90
N LEU A 213 9.66 -13.46 -2.64
CA LEU A 213 10.50 -12.98 -1.53
C LEU A 213 11.57 -13.99 -1.08
N ARG A 214 11.32 -15.31 -1.18
CA ARG A 214 12.32 -16.35 -0.84
C ARG A 214 13.58 -16.26 -1.69
N LYS A 215 13.46 -15.77 -2.93
CA LYS A 215 14.60 -15.57 -3.84
C LYS A 215 15.51 -14.41 -3.42
N ASN A 216 15.12 -13.62 -2.42
CA ASN A 216 15.77 -12.37 -2.08
C ASN A 216 16.24 -12.34 -0.62
N ALA A 217 17.52 -11.99 -0.41
CA ALA A 217 18.11 -11.89 0.92
C ALA A 217 17.45 -10.82 1.82
N LEU A 218 16.83 -9.81 1.21
CA LEU A 218 16.10 -8.76 1.91
C LEU A 218 14.57 -8.96 1.93
N GLY A 219 14.07 -10.14 1.50
CA GLY A 219 12.64 -10.43 1.45
C GLY A 219 11.96 -10.25 2.81
N GLY A 220 12.61 -10.69 3.89
CA GLY A 220 12.09 -10.52 5.26
C GLY A 220 11.92 -9.06 5.70
N ALA A 221 12.74 -8.15 5.19
CA ALA A 221 12.69 -6.72 5.54
C ALA A 221 11.52 -5.96 4.88
N VAL A 222 10.86 -6.58 3.90
CA VAL A 222 9.75 -5.99 3.13
C VAL A 222 8.48 -6.86 3.18
N ALA A 223 8.53 -8.05 3.78
CA ALA A 223 7.43 -9.02 3.81
C ALA A 223 6.12 -8.42 4.33
N PHE A 224 6.17 -7.68 5.44
CA PHE A 224 4.99 -7.04 6.00
C PHE A 224 4.33 -6.04 5.01
N ASN A 225 5.13 -5.14 4.43
CA ASN A 225 4.63 -4.17 3.46
C ASN A 225 4.07 -4.87 2.21
N ALA A 226 4.74 -5.92 1.72
CA ALA A 226 4.27 -6.69 0.58
C ALA A 226 2.90 -7.34 0.84
N VAL A 227 2.72 -7.95 2.02
CA VAL A 227 1.43 -8.53 2.43
C VAL A 227 0.34 -7.46 2.52
N VAL A 228 0.61 -6.34 3.21
CA VAL A 228 -0.38 -5.27 3.36
C VAL A 228 -0.78 -4.70 1.99
N SER A 229 0.19 -4.39 1.12
CA SER A 229 -0.11 -3.88 -0.23
C SER A 229 -0.86 -4.90 -1.09
N ALA A 230 -0.54 -6.19 -0.97
CA ALA A 230 -1.26 -7.23 -1.70
C ALA A 230 -2.70 -7.41 -1.19
N LEU A 231 -2.93 -7.35 0.12
CA LEU A 231 -4.28 -7.42 0.69
C LEU A 231 -5.13 -6.23 0.22
N ILE A 232 -4.60 -5.01 0.34
CA ILE A 232 -5.30 -3.79 -0.10
C ILE A 232 -5.59 -3.86 -1.61
N GLY A 233 -4.57 -4.17 -2.43
CA GLY A 233 -4.74 -4.29 -3.88
C GLY A 233 -5.77 -5.34 -4.27
N SER A 234 -5.77 -6.50 -3.61
CA SER A 234 -6.69 -7.60 -3.91
C SER A 234 -8.15 -7.27 -3.59
N ILE A 235 -8.42 -6.52 -2.51
CA ILE A 235 -9.77 -6.07 -2.18
C ILE A 235 -10.32 -5.14 -3.28
N PHE A 236 -9.51 -4.17 -3.72
CA PHE A 236 -9.90 -3.28 -4.80
C PHE A 236 -10.12 -4.03 -6.10
N LEU A 237 -9.20 -4.92 -6.46
CA LEU A 237 -9.26 -5.72 -7.67
C LEU A 237 -10.50 -6.65 -7.68
N GLY A 238 -10.75 -7.36 -6.59
CA GLY A 238 -11.93 -8.22 -6.44
C GLY A 238 -13.23 -7.44 -6.56
N SER A 239 -13.30 -6.26 -5.96
CA SER A 239 -14.47 -5.37 -6.08
C SER A 239 -14.69 -4.87 -7.50
N SER A 240 -13.61 -4.47 -8.19
CA SER A 240 -13.67 -4.08 -9.60
C SER A 240 -14.17 -5.21 -10.50
N PHE A 241 -13.64 -6.42 -10.35
CA PHE A 241 -14.07 -7.57 -11.16
C PHE A 241 -15.52 -7.96 -10.88
N ALA A 242 -15.95 -7.93 -9.62
CA ALA A 242 -17.35 -8.22 -9.26
C ALA A 242 -18.30 -7.19 -9.88
N MET A 243 -17.93 -5.90 -9.82
CA MET A 243 -18.70 -4.82 -10.45
C MET A 243 -18.76 -5.01 -11.98
N ILE A 244 -17.61 -5.10 -12.66
CA ILE A 244 -17.56 -5.25 -14.13
C ILE A 244 -18.32 -6.52 -14.57
N GLY A 245 -18.12 -7.64 -13.87
CA GLY A 245 -18.80 -8.89 -14.18
C GLY A 245 -20.30 -8.78 -14.01
N ASN A 246 -20.77 -8.20 -12.91
CA ASN A 246 -22.21 -8.08 -12.68
C ASN A 246 -22.89 -7.12 -13.67
N THR A 247 -22.25 -5.98 -13.95
CA THR A 247 -22.89 -4.85 -14.65
C THR A 247 -22.62 -4.91 -16.14
N TYR A 248 -21.37 -4.76 -16.55
CA TYR A 248 -20.98 -4.70 -17.96
C TYR A 248 -21.18 -6.03 -18.67
N VAL A 249 -20.78 -7.14 -18.05
CA VAL A 249 -20.98 -8.48 -18.65
C VAL A 249 -22.43 -8.91 -18.50
N GLY A 250 -23.09 -8.60 -17.37
CA GLY A 250 -24.53 -8.86 -17.18
C GLY A 250 -25.40 -8.18 -18.23
N GLU A 251 -25.16 -6.90 -18.52
CA GLU A 251 -25.87 -6.14 -19.56
C GLU A 251 -25.72 -6.76 -20.95
N LYS A 252 -24.55 -7.31 -21.28
CA LYS A 252 -24.30 -7.91 -22.60
C LYS A 252 -24.86 -9.31 -22.76
N LEU A 253 -25.03 -10.07 -21.67
CA LEU A 253 -25.40 -11.48 -21.72
C LEU A 253 -26.85 -11.76 -21.31
N LEU A 254 -27.44 -10.89 -20.49
CA LEU A 254 -28.77 -11.09 -19.92
C LEU A 254 -29.71 -10.02 -20.44
N ASN A 255 -30.89 -10.46 -20.90
CA ASN A 255 -31.94 -9.54 -21.34
C ASN A 255 -32.50 -8.79 -20.12
N ALA A 256 -32.71 -7.49 -20.28
CA ALA A 256 -33.50 -6.73 -19.32
C ALA A 256 -34.96 -7.18 -19.36
N GLN A 257 -35.61 -7.06 -18.20
CA GLN A 257 -37.03 -7.26 -18.02
C GLN A 257 -37.67 -5.90 -17.82
N GLU A 258 -38.67 -5.60 -18.64
CA GLU A 258 -39.53 -4.42 -18.47
C GLU A 258 -40.50 -4.70 -17.33
N VAL A 259 -40.49 -3.84 -16.31
CA VAL A 259 -41.38 -3.97 -15.17
C VAL A 259 -41.99 -2.62 -14.83
N LEU A 260 -43.32 -2.61 -14.79
CA LEU A 260 -44.10 -1.48 -14.31
C LEU A 260 -44.03 -1.41 -12.78
N MET A 261 -43.53 -0.30 -12.25
CA MET A 261 -43.38 -0.08 -10.81
C MET A 261 -43.89 1.27 -10.36
N GLU A 262 -44.64 1.27 -9.25
CA GLU A 262 -44.99 2.49 -8.54
C GLU A 262 -43.94 2.78 -7.45
N GLY A 263 -43.45 4.01 -7.42
CA GLY A 263 -42.51 4.43 -6.39
C GLY A 263 -42.14 5.89 -6.48
N THR A 264 -41.25 6.29 -5.59
CA THR A 264 -40.79 7.68 -5.45
C THR A 264 -39.30 7.78 -5.78
N ILE A 265 -38.93 8.68 -6.69
CA ILE A 265 -37.52 8.95 -6.99
C ILE A 265 -36.96 9.95 -5.98
N VAL A 266 -35.84 9.61 -5.34
CA VAL A 266 -35.15 10.45 -4.35
C VAL A 266 -33.71 10.68 -4.78
N LEU A 267 -33.28 11.94 -4.70
CA LEU A 267 -31.90 12.36 -4.94
C LEU A 267 -31.22 12.65 -3.61
N THR A 268 -30.05 12.05 -3.38
CA THR A 268 -29.20 12.44 -2.26
C THR A 268 -28.28 13.58 -2.69
N HIS A 269 -28.43 14.76 -2.07
CA HIS A 269 -27.54 15.89 -2.32
C HIS A 269 -26.23 15.76 -1.52
N GLY A 270 -25.09 15.99 -2.17
CA GLY A 270 -23.76 15.89 -1.55
C GLY A 270 -22.63 15.92 -2.59
N LYS A 271 -21.38 15.62 -2.17
CA LYS A 271 -20.22 15.55 -3.08
C LYS A 271 -20.36 14.49 -4.19
N HIS A 272 -21.24 13.52 -3.99
CA HIS A 272 -21.64 12.51 -4.96
C HIS A 272 -23.17 12.45 -4.99
N THR A 273 -23.78 13.04 -6.02
CA THR A 273 -25.23 12.93 -6.24
C THR A 273 -25.57 11.48 -6.60
N SER A 274 -26.54 10.89 -5.91
CA SER A 274 -27.04 9.56 -6.24
C SER A 274 -28.56 9.56 -6.28
N CYS A 275 -29.13 8.81 -7.23
CA CYS A 275 -30.56 8.77 -7.49
C CYS A 275 -31.08 7.38 -7.21
N TRP A 276 -32.24 7.28 -6.56
CA TRP A 276 -32.83 6.02 -6.13
C TRP A 276 -34.34 6.04 -6.36
N LEU A 277 -34.90 4.95 -6.87
CA LEU A 277 -36.34 4.68 -6.86
C LEU A 277 -36.67 3.91 -5.57
N TYR A 278 -37.55 4.46 -4.75
CA TYR A 278 -38.11 3.79 -3.59
C TYR A 278 -39.47 3.22 -3.99
N PRO A 279 -39.61 1.90 -4.21
CA PRO A 279 -40.89 1.31 -4.55
C PRO A 279 -41.86 1.37 -3.36
N ASP A 280 -43.11 1.75 -3.60
CA ASP A 280 -44.12 1.92 -2.53
C ASP A 280 -44.59 0.56 -1.96
N HIS A 281 -44.48 -0.49 -2.77
CA HIS A 281 -44.67 -1.87 -2.35
C HIS A 281 -43.39 -2.67 -2.63
N PRO A 282 -42.82 -3.38 -1.64
CA PRO A 282 -41.66 -4.23 -1.87
C PRO A 282 -42.07 -5.38 -2.80
N SER A 283 -41.72 -5.25 -4.08
CA SER A 283 -42.04 -6.26 -5.06
C SER A 283 -41.11 -7.47 -4.90
N SER A 284 -41.69 -8.60 -4.50
CA SER A 284 -41.01 -9.91 -4.43
C SER A 284 -40.93 -10.61 -5.79
N SER A 285 -41.53 -10.03 -6.84
CA SER A 285 -41.60 -10.62 -8.18
C SER A 285 -40.42 -10.25 -9.09
N LEU A 286 -39.60 -9.26 -8.70
CA LEU A 286 -38.50 -8.73 -9.53
C LEU A 286 -37.30 -9.68 -9.60
N VAL A 287 -36.99 -10.34 -8.48
CA VAL A 287 -36.02 -11.44 -8.38
C VAL A 287 -36.56 -12.39 -7.32
N GLN A 288 -36.72 -13.68 -7.66
CA GLN A 288 -37.22 -14.68 -6.72
C GLN A 288 -36.41 -14.66 -5.42
N GLY A 289 -37.10 -14.38 -4.30
CA GLY A 289 -36.51 -14.45 -2.95
C GLY A 289 -35.81 -13.19 -2.45
N VAL A 290 -35.84 -12.06 -3.17
CA VAL A 290 -35.22 -10.80 -2.71
C VAL A 290 -36.22 -9.64 -2.81
N SER A 291 -36.58 -9.05 -1.67
CA SER A 291 -37.33 -7.80 -1.61
C SER A 291 -36.39 -6.59 -1.67
N PHE A 292 -36.57 -5.71 -2.65
CA PHE A 292 -35.79 -4.48 -2.75
C PHE A 292 -36.54 -3.30 -2.13
N GLY A 293 -35.95 -2.69 -1.09
CA GLY A 293 -36.49 -1.46 -0.48
C GLY A 293 -36.03 -0.17 -1.19
N ARG A 294 -35.12 -0.27 -2.17
CA ARG A 294 -34.65 0.83 -3.03
C ARG A 294 -33.96 0.26 -4.27
N LEU A 295 -34.16 0.91 -5.41
CA LEU A 295 -33.53 0.59 -6.68
C LEU A 295 -32.64 1.76 -7.11
N PRO A 296 -31.31 1.58 -7.17
CA PRO A 296 -30.40 2.62 -7.64
C PRO A 296 -30.65 2.98 -9.11
N LEU A 297 -30.60 4.27 -9.44
CA LEU A 297 -30.85 4.84 -10.77
C LEU A 297 -29.66 5.68 -11.26
N LYS A 298 -29.61 5.89 -12.57
CA LYS A 298 -28.73 6.91 -13.16
C LYS A 298 -29.40 8.27 -13.03
N CYS A 299 -28.68 9.25 -12.50
CA CYS A 299 -29.24 10.60 -12.34
C CYS A 299 -29.49 11.32 -13.68
N SER A 300 -28.86 10.89 -14.78
CA SER A 300 -29.13 11.38 -16.13
C SER A 300 -30.51 10.98 -16.65
N GLU A 301 -31.10 9.90 -16.12
CA GLU A 301 -32.41 9.37 -16.54
C GLU A 301 -33.57 9.98 -15.74
N VAL A 302 -33.25 10.80 -14.73
CA VAL A 302 -34.24 11.47 -13.88
C VAL A 302 -34.38 12.93 -14.31
N HIS A 303 -35.50 13.26 -14.95
CA HIS A 303 -35.81 14.63 -15.41
C HIS A 303 -36.94 15.28 -14.60
N TYR A 304 -36.82 15.53 -13.27
CA TYR A 304 -37.90 16.26 -12.55
C TYR A 304 -37.46 17.11 -11.34
N HIS A 305 -38.32 18.09 -11.03
CA HIS A 305 -38.24 19.11 -9.97
C HIS A 305 -38.37 18.55 -8.55
N ASP A 306 -37.95 19.36 -7.56
CA ASP A 306 -37.65 19.09 -6.15
C ASP A 306 -38.71 18.37 -5.28
N ASP A 307 -39.89 18.00 -5.82
CA ASP A 307 -40.94 17.31 -5.07
C ASP A 307 -40.97 15.79 -5.36
N PRO A 308 -40.58 14.94 -4.38
CA PRO A 308 -40.64 13.49 -4.50
C PRO A 308 -42.11 13.03 -4.45
N THR A 309 -42.73 12.94 -5.62
CA THR A 309 -44.10 12.42 -5.78
C THR A 309 -44.07 10.97 -6.27
N PRO A 310 -44.90 10.08 -5.69
CA PRO A 310 -45.02 8.71 -6.18
C PRO A 310 -45.62 8.72 -7.58
N ARG A 311 -45.03 7.96 -8.50
CA ARG A 311 -45.49 7.81 -9.89
C ARG A 311 -45.30 6.37 -10.36
N LEU A 312 -46.05 6.03 -11.40
CA LEU A 312 -45.87 4.80 -12.14
C LEU A 312 -44.73 4.96 -13.15
N TYR A 313 -43.76 4.05 -13.09
CA TYR A 313 -42.59 4.00 -13.94
C TYR A 313 -42.51 2.70 -14.71
N ASP A 314 -42.11 2.78 -15.97
CA ASP A 314 -41.63 1.65 -16.73
C ASP A 314 -40.11 1.52 -16.50
N VAL A 315 -39.68 0.39 -15.95
CA VAL A 315 -38.32 0.17 -15.48
C VAL A 315 -37.72 -1.03 -16.21
N GLU A 316 -36.63 -0.79 -16.95
CA GLU A 316 -35.82 -1.86 -17.53
C GLU A 316 -34.82 -2.36 -16.48
N LEU A 317 -35.08 -3.55 -15.94
CA LEU A 317 -34.24 -4.20 -14.94
C LEU A 317 -33.38 -5.29 -15.55
N ASN A 318 -32.07 -5.20 -15.38
CA ASN A 318 -31.18 -6.31 -15.65
C ASN A 318 -30.97 -7.15 -14.38
N PRO A 319 -31.08 -8.48 -14.45
CA PRO A 319 -30.85 -9.35 -13.29
C PRO A 319 -29.39 -9.34 -12.79
N GLY A 320 -28.44 -8.91 -13.62
CA GLY A 320 -27.01 -8.91 -13.33
C GLY A 320 -26.41 -10.32 -13.35
N LEU A 321 -25.16 -10.44 -13.82
CA LEU A 321 -24.52 -11.75 -13.94
C LEU A 321 -24.37 -12.49 -12.61
N LEU A 322 -24.22 -11.74 -11.51
CA LEU A 322 -24.03 -12.29 -10.17
C LEU A 322 -25.34 -12.35 -9.36
N GLY A 323 -26.50 -12.21 -10.02
CA GLY A 323 -27.80 -12.14 -9.36
C GLY A 323 -27.97 -10.89 -8.51
N ALA A 324 -27.29 -9.81 -8.88
CA ALA A 324 -27.41 -8.51 -8.25
C ALA A 324 -28.02 -7.54 -9.26
N PRO A 325 -29.36 -7.38 -9.25
CA PRO A 325 -30.05 -6.65 -10.31
C PRO A 325 -29.77 -5.16 -10.24
N PHE A 326 -29.96 -4.50 -11.38
CA PHE A 326 -29.81 -3.06 -11.52
C PHE A 326 -30.72 -2.48 -12.59
N VAL A 327 -31.03 -1.20 -12.44
CA VAL A 327 -31.82 -0.46 -13.42
C VAL A 327 -30.92 -0.05 -14.58
N GLN A 328 -31.30 -0.46 -15.78
CA GLN A 328 -30.67 -0.07 -17.04
C GLN A 328 -31.24 1.23 -17.57
N SER A 329 -32.57 1.37 -17.53
CA SER A 329 -33.28 2.60 -17.84
C SER A 329 -34.61 2.71 -17.09
N ILE A 330 -35.11 3.93 -16.93
CA ILE A 330 -36.40 4.22 -16.30
C ILE A 330 -37.14 5.32 -17.07
N ARG A 331 -38.46 5.17 -17.25
CA ARG A 331 -39.33 6.16 -17.88
C ARG A 331 -40.63 6.30 -17.10
N ALA A 332 -41.22 7.48 -17.09
CA ALA A 332 -42.58 7.62 -16.59
C ALA A 332 -43.53 6.82 -17.49
N ALA A 333 -44.37 5.99 -16.90
CA ALA A 333 -45.39 5.27 -17.66
C ALA A 333 -46.43 6.29 -18.15
N GLU A 334 -46.78 6.25 -19.44
CA GLU A 334 -47.95 7.01 -19.91
C GLU A 334 -49.18 6.47 -19.19
N ALA A 335 -49.94 7.36 -18.55
CA ALA A 335 -51.21 6.99 -17.95
C ALA A 335 -52.06 6.38 -19.07
N ALA A 336 -52.41 5.10 -18.94
CA ALA A 336 -53.39 4.49 -19.82
C ALA A 336 -54.63 5.39 -19.77
N GLN A 337 -54.91 6.08 -20.87
CA GLN A 337 -56.18 6.77 -21.05
C GLN A 337 -57.24 5.68 -21.08
N VAL A 338 -57.86 5.45 -19.92
CA VAL A 338 -59.08 4.66 -19.81
C VAL A 338 -60.16 5.50 -20.46
N GLU A 339 -60.52 5.16 -21.70
CA GLU A 339 -61.83 5.51 -22.27
C GLU A 339 -62.95 4.70 -21.60
#